data_AF-A0A0A1NJE5-F1
#
_entry.id   AF-A0A0A1NJE5-F1
#
_cell.length_a   1.000
_cell.length_b   1.000
_cell.length_c   1.000
_cell.angle_alpha   90.00
_cell.angle_beta   90.00
_cell.angle_gamma   90.00
#
_symmetry.space_group_name_H-M   'P 1'
#
loop_
_entity.id
_entity.type
_entity.pdbx_description
1 polymer ?
#
loop_
_entity_poly.entity_id
_entity_poly.type
_entity_poly.pdbx_seq_one_letter_code
_entity_poly.pdbx_strand_id
1 'polypeptide(L)'
;MQSSFMYILFTLLALAVISLQALPLNKRGYSIQLRSGTEFCSFVPPHAGDDVGGTENDGIPMCTSSSLGGQQFPAGFIQSAHYLSTSNYVQVTGRIDRTKYNLKSSDGGGQYDNKDISGVTCNGYKYFVNLIEPDANQFCIRCCKNQSDCRLGISTAGCETIVPGNYS
;
A
#
# COMPACT_ATOMS: atom_id res chain seq x y z
N MET A 1 -17.98 74.69 24.46
CA MET A 1 -17.18 73.67 25.17
C MET A 1 -18.04 72.41 25.23
N GLN A 2 -17.75 71.47 24.34
CA GLN A 2 -18.67 70.40 23.94
C GLN A 2 -18.50 69.18 24.85
N SER A 3 -19.65 68.66 25.28
CA SER A 3 -19.84 67.63 26.28
C SER A 3 -19.56 66.23 25.74
N SER A 4 -18.77 65.50 26.52
CA SER A 4 -18.96 64.11 26.98
C SER A 4 -19.23 62.98 25.98
N PHE A 5 -18.25 62.06 25.96
CA PHE A 5 -18.40 60.61 26.08
C PHE A 5 -19.46 59.95 25.18
N MET A 6 -19.06 59.65 23.94
CA MET A 6 -19.74 58.63 23.16
C MET A 6 -18.76 57.87 22.28
N TYR A 7 -18.73 56.55 22.52
CA TYR A 7 -18.25 55.49 21.65
C TYR A 7 -16.74 55.42 21.39
N ILE A 8 -16.09 54.44 22.02
CA ILE A 8 -15.19 53.46 21.37
C ILE A 8 -15.10 52.28 22.36
N LEU A 9 -16.18 51.50 22.41
CA LEU A 9 -16.16 50.13 22.93
C LEU A 9 -15.74 49.24 21.75
N PHE A 10 -14.46 49.28 21.36
CA PHE A 10 -13.92 48.38 20.34
C PHE A 10 -13.68 47.01 20.96
N THR A 11 -14.74 46.21 20.99
CA THR A 11 -14.76 44.77 20.65
C THR A 11 -13.45 44.01 20.85
N LEU A 12 -13.15 43.62 22.09
CA LEU A 12 -12.33 42.44 22.39
C LEU A 12 -13.20 41.19 22.25
N LEU A 13 -13.57 40.85 21.01
CA LEU A 13 -14.34 39.66 20.68
C LEU A 13 -13.39 38.58 20.12
N ALA A 14 -13.29 37.49 20.87
CA ALA A 14 -12.92 36.15 20.42
C ALA A 14 -11.55 35.98 19.73
N LEU A 15 -10.52 35.69 20.54
CA LEU A 15 -9.48 34.74 20.12
C LEU A 15 -10.13 33.35 20.02
N ALA A 16 -10.81 33.09 18.90
CA ALA A 16 -11.19 31.76 18.49
C ALA A 16 -9.88 31.01 18.17
N VAL A 17 -9.45 30.17 19.10
CA VAL A 17 -8.39 29.20 18.86
C VAL A 17 -8.92 28.24 17.81
N ILE A 18 -8.58 28.47 16.54
CA ILE A 18 -8.81 27.50 15.47
C ILE A 18 -7.82 26.36 15.75
N SER A 19 -8.23 25.42 16.59
CA SER A 19 -7.63 24.10 16.61
C SER A 19 -7.87 23.53 15.22
N LEU A 20 -6.81 23.48 14.42
CA LEU A 20 -6.77 22.71 13.19
C LEU A 20 -6.99 21.25 13.61
N GLN A 21 -8.24 20.83 13.68
CA GLN A 21 -8.57 19.41 13.78
C GLN A 21 -8.11 18.83 12.45
N ALA A 22 -6.88 18.28 12.45
CA ALA A 22 -6.45 17.41 11.39
C ALA A 22 -7.54 16.35 11.24
N LEU A 23 -8.27 16.41 10.13
CA LEU A 23 -9.29 15.41 9.82
C LEU A 23 -8.62 14.05 9.99
N PRO A 24 -9.21 13.11 10.74
CA PRO A 24 -8.63 11.80 10.88
C PRO A 24 -8.43 11.26 9.47
N LEU A 25 -7.18 10.94 9.12
CA LEU A 25 -6.86 10.18 7.92
C LEU A 25 -7.90 9.05 7.85
N ASN A 26 -8.63 8.96 6.74
CA ASN A 26 -9.59 7.89 6.52
C ASN A 26 -8.79 6.58 6.40
N LYS A 27 -8.44 6.03 7.56
CA LYS A 27 -7.63 4.83 7.69
C LYS A 27 -8.54 3.71 7.23
N ARG A 28 -8.26 3.15 6.05
CA ARG A 28 -8.93 1.92 5.62
C ARG A 28 -8.73 0.88 6.73
N GLY A 29 -9.74 0.05 6.99
CA GLY A 29 -9.70 -0.93 8.07
C GLY A 29 -8.70 -2.08 7.88
N TYR A 30 -7.81 -1.98 6.89
CA TYR A 30 -6.91 -3.05 6.47
C TYR A 30 -5.51 -2.55 6.08
N SER A 31 -4.54 -3.46 6.08
CA SER A 31 -3.13 -3.25 5.73
C SER A 31 -2.50 -4.63 5.47
N ILE A 32 -1.32 -4.67 4.85
CA ILE A 32 -0.59 -5.92 4.61
C ILE A 32 0.55 -6.12 5.60
N GLN A 33 0.92 -7.38 5.83
CA GLN A 33 2.02 -7.76 6.71
C GLN A 33 2.96 -8.73 6.00
N LEU A 34 4.27 -8.57 6.19
CA LEU A 34 5.31 -9.48 5.75
C LEU A 34 6.08 -9.97 6.98
N ARG A 35 5.90 -11.23 7.38
CA ARG A 35 6.58 -11.83 8.55
C ARG A 35 7.66 -12.83 8.14
N SER A 36 7.39 -13.62 7.11
CA SER A 36 8.30 -14.61 6.55
C SER A 36 7.90 -14.95 5.10
N GLY A 37 8.61 -15.90 4.46
CA GLY A 37 8.23 -16.40 3.14
C GLY A 37 6.96 -17.27 3.15
N THR A 38 6.51 -17.72 4.32
CA THR A 38 5.31 -18.54 4.49
C THR A 38 4.17 -17.80 5.20
N GLU A 39 4.45 -16.63 5.79
CA GLU A 39 3.49 -15.78 6.49
C GLU A 39 3.59 -14.35 5.98
N PHE A 40 2.82 -14.05 4.93
CA PHE A 40 2.78 -12.71 4.35
C PHE A 40 1.45 -12.43 3.64
N CYS A 41 1.22 -11.15 3.34
CA CYS A 41 0.11 -10.66 2.53
C CYS A 41 0.61 -9.83 1.35
N SER A 42 -0.20 -9.77 0.29
CA SER A 42 -0.08 -8.90 -0.88
C SER A 42 -1.38 -8.12 -1.04
N PHE A 43 -1.28 -6.90 -1.54
CA PHE A 43 -2.41 -6.30 -2.25
C PHE A 43 -2.60 -7.02 -3.59
N VAL A 44 -3.85 -7.26 -3.95
CA VAL A 44 -4.28 -7.89 -5.21
C VAL A 44 -5.50 -7.13 -5.75
N PRO A 45 -5.92 -7.37 -7.01
CA PRO A 45 -7.16 -6.81 -7.52
C PRO A 45 -8.38 -7.24 -6.68
N PRO A 46 -9.41 -6.39 -6.51
CA PRO A 46 -10.59 -6.72 -5.71
C PRO A 46 -11.37 -7.95 -6.20
N HIS A 47 -11.35 -8.22 -7.50
CA HIS A 47 -12.00 -9.38 -8.10
C HIS A 47 -11.03 -10.17 -8.96
N ALA A 48 -11.23 -11.49 -8.98
CA ALA A 48 -10.42 -12.38 -9.82
C ALA A 48 -10.58 -12.03 -11.31
N GLY A 49 -9.46 -11.86 -12.01
CA GLY A 49 -9.40 -11.51 -13.43
C GLY A 49 -9.48 -10.02 -13.75
N ASP A 50 -9.62 -9.15 -12.75
CA ASP A 50 -9.39 -7.72 -12.92
C ASP A 50 -7.93 -7.45 -13.33
N ASP A 51 -7.73 -6.37 -14.09
CA ASP A 51 -6.41 -5.90 -14.49
C ASP A 51 -5.67 -5.31 -13.29
N VAL A 52 -4.41 -5.69 -13.07
CA VAL A 52 -3.64 -5.25 -11.90
C VAL A 52 -3.40 -3.74 -11.95
N GLY A 53 -2.90 -3.22 -13.07
CA GLY A 53 -2.68 -1.77 -13.26
C GLY A 53 -3.99 -0.98 -13.20
N GLY A 54 -5.08 -1.54 -13.71
CA GLY A 54 -6.41 -0.94 -13.64
C GLY A 54 -7.01 -0.83 -12.24
N THR A 55 -6.45 -1.53 -11.24
CA THR A 55 -6.99 -1.60 -9.87
C THR A 55 -6.05 -1.04 -8.79
N GLU A 56 -4.96 -0.35 -9.16
CA GLU A 56 -3.93 0.15 -8.22
C GLU A 56 -4.52 0.97 -7.04
N ASN A 57 -5.63 1.67 -7.22
CA ASN A 57 -6.28 2.48 -6.16
C ASN A 57 -7.19 1.68 -5.20
N ASP A 58 -7.50 0.43 -5.55
CA ASP A 58 -8.54 -0.36 -4.90
C ASP A 58 -8.05 -1.69 -4.33
N GLY A 59 -6.73 -1.94 -4.38
CA GLY A 59 -6.13 -3.19 -3.92
C GLY A 59 -6.61 -3.65 -2.53
N ILE A 60 -6.89 -4.95 -2.44
CA ILE A 60 -7.34 -5.61 -1.20
C ILE A 60 -6.28 -6.60 -0.69
N PRO A 61 -6.18 -6.81 0.63
CA PRO A 61 -5.18 -7.73 1.18
C PRO A 61 -5.62 -9.18 0.98
N MET A 62 -4.77 -9.96 0.32
CA MET A 62 -4.77 -11.42 0.38
C MET A 62 -3.49 -11.93 1.04
N CYS A 63 -3.56 -13.06 1.73
CA CYS A 63 -2.53 -13.55 2.65
C CYS A 63 -2.34 -15.05 2.54
N THR A 64 -1.16 -15.55 2.94
CA THR A 64 -0.92 -17.00 3.04
C THR A 64 -1.80 -17.68 4.09
N SER A 65 -2.26 -16.91 5.08
CA SER A 65 -3.23 -17.31 6.10
C SER A 65 -4.18 -16.14 6.41
N SER A 66 -5.46 -16.43 6.63
CA SER A 66 -6.46 -15.44 7.06
C SER A 66 -6.17 -14.85 8.44
N SER A 67 -5.34 -15.50 9.26
CA SER A 67 -4.88 -14.98 10.55
C SER A 67 -4.06 -13.68 10.45
N LEU A 68 -3.61 -13.30 9.25
CA LEU A 68 -2.89 -12.04 8.99
C LEU A 68 -3.82 -10.85 8.71
N GLY A 69 -5.14 -11.06 8.66
CA GLY A 69 -6.14 -9.99 8.52
C GLY A 69 -6.58 -9.68 7.09
N GLY A 70 -6.21 -10.50 6.11
CA GLY A 70 -6.69 -10.46 4.73
C GLY A 70 -7.37 -11.78 4.32
N GLN A 71 -7.92 -11.82 3.11
CA GLN A 71 -8.46 -13.06 2.56
C GLN A 71 -7.33 -14.06 2.30
N GLN A 72 -7.57 -15.37 2.36
CA GLN A 72 -6.52 -16.33 2.06
C GLN A 72 -6.29 -16.44 0.54
N PHE A 73 -5.04 -16.45 0.09
CA PHE A 73 -4.69 -16.71 -1.30
C PHE A 73 -5.35 -18.00 -1.81
N PRO A 74 -5.76 -18.06 -3.09
CA PRO A 74 -6.21 -19.31 -3.68
C PRO A 74 -5.10 -20.38 -3.58
N ALA A 75 -5.50 -21.63 -3.41
CA ALA A 75 -4.56 -22.73 -3.34
C ALA A 75 -3.69 -22.79 -4.61
N GLY A 76 -2.37 -22.79 -4.42
CA GLY A 76 -1.38 -22.79 -5.49
C GLY A 76 -1.18 -21.43 -6.18
N PHE A 77 -1.77 -20.34 -5.70
CA PHE A 77 -1.52 -19.02 -6.28
C PHE A 77 -0.07 -18.59 -6.06
N ILE A 78 0.47 -18.78 -4.86
CA ILE A 78 1.89 -18.56 -4.56
C ILE A 78 2.67 -19.84 -4.90
N GLN A 79 3.65 -19.74 -5.80
CA GLN A 79 4.50 -20.85 -6.25
C GLN A 79 5.86 -20.85 -5.53
N SER A 80 6.44 -19.67 -5.32
CA SER A 80 7.63 -19.48 -4.49
C SER A 80 7.58 -18.13 -3.78
N ALA A 81 8.25 -18.01 -2.63
CA ALA A 81 8.31 -16.77 -1.86
C ALA A 81 9.62 -16.72 -1.06
N HIS A 82 10.38 -15.65 -1.25
CA HIS A 82 11.70 -15.43 -0.66
C HIS A 82 11.64 -14.18 0.22
N TYR A 83 11.81 -14.37 1.51
CA TYR A 83 11.76 -13.28 2.49
C TYR A 83 13.17 -12.75 2.79
N LEU A 84 13.29 -11.43 2.81
CA LEU A 84 14.50 -10.73 3.20
C LEU A 84 14.13 -9.58 4.14
N SER A 85 14.89 -9.44 5.23
CA SER A 85 14.72 -8.37 6.21
C SER A 85 16.05 -7.65 6.41
N THR A 86 16.00 -6.32 6.45
CA THR A 86 17.13 -5.43 6.70
C THR A 86 16.77 -4.41 7.78
N SER A 87 17.71 -3.52 8.13
CA SER A 87 17.42 -2.40 9.03
C SER A 87 16.40 -1.41 8.44
N ASN A 88 16.27 -1.33 7.11
CA ASN A 88 15.53 -0.27 6.43
C ASN A 88 14.21 -0.74 5.82
N TYR A 89 14.16 -2.00 5.39
CA TYR A 89 13.00 -2.58 4.73
C TYR A 89 12.87 -4.08 4.99
N VAL A 90 11.67 -4.57 4.75
CA VAL A 90 11.33 -5.99 4.68
C VAL A 90 10.71 -6.25 3.32
N GLN A 91 11.05 -7.37 2.67
CA GLN A 91 10.48 -7.73 1.38
C GLN A 91 10.14 -9.22 1.26
N VAL A 92 9.22 -9.50 0.34
CA VAL A 92 8.95 -10.83 -0.21
C VAL A 92 8.97 -10.72 -1.72
N THR A 93 9.75 -11.56 -2.39
CA THR A 93 9.80 -11.70 -3.84
C THR A 93 9.51 -13.15 -4.23
N GLY A 94 8.91 -13.39 -5.40
CA GLY A 94 8.64 -14.77 -5.80
C GLY A 94 7.76 -14.92 -7.02
N ARG A 95 7.23 -16.13 -7.17
CA ARG A 95 6.45 -16.57 -8.32
C ARG A 95 5.00 -16.81 -7.96
N ILE A 96 4.12 -16.51 -8.92
CA ILE A 96 2.71 -16.84 -8.85
C ILE A 96 2.31 -17.80 -9.98
N ASP A 97 1.19 -18.49 -9.77
CA ASP A 97 0.38 -19.04 -10.85
C ASP A 97 -0.84 -18.14 -11.05
N ARG A 98 -0.74 -17.22 -12.02
CA ARG A 98 -1.80 -16.25 -12.34
C ARG A 98 -3.17 -16.89 -12.56
N THR A 99 -3.22 -18.15 -13.01
CA THR A 99 -4.47 -18.83 -13.35
C THR A 99 -5.32 -19.10 -12.12
N LYS A 100 -4.71 -19.18 -10.93
CA LYS A 100 -5.43 -19.39 -9.67
C LYS A 100 -6.25 -18.17 -9.23
N TYR A 101 -5.99 -17.01 -9.81
CA TYR A 101 -6.75 -15.78 -9.60
C TYR A 101 -7.29 -15.18 -10.91
N ASN A 102 -7.39 -16.01 -11.97
CA ASN A 102 -7.89 -15.63 -13.30
C ASN A 102 -7.20 -14.43 -13.96
N LEU A 103 -6.00 -14.07 -13.55
CA LEU A 103 -5.27 -12.93 -14.12
C LEU A 103 -4.81 -13.27 -15.55
N LYS A 104 -4.89 -12.30 -16.46
CA LYS A 104 -4.61 -12.52 -17.88
C LYS A 104 -3.10 -12.64 -18.12
N SER A 105 -2.70 -13.48 -19.08
CA SER A 105 -1.29 -13.56 -19.49
C SER A 105 -0.78 -12.32 -20.23
N SER A 106 -1.69 -11.42 -20.62
CA SER A 106 -1.38 -10.16 -21.29
C SER A 106 -1.39 -8.97 -20.32
N ASP A 107 -1.71 -9.19 -19.05
CA ASP A 107 -1.67 -8.16 -18.02
C ASP A 107 -0.21 -7.99 -17.58
N GLY A 108 0.36 -6.84 -17.91
CA GLY A 108 1.75 -6.48 -17.60
C GLY A 108 1.98 -6.08 -16.14
N GLY A 109 0.91 -6.05 -15.35
CA GLY A 109 0.97 -5.73 -13.95
C GLY A 109 0.74 -4.27 -13.61
N GLY A 110 1.01 -3.96 -12.35
CA GLY A 110 0.89 -2.65 -11.75
C GLY A 110 1.62 -2.62 -10.42
N GLN A 111 1.62 -1.45 -9.79
CA GLN A 111 2.20 -1.20 -8.48
C GLN A 111 1.13 -0.65 -7.56
N TYR A 112 0.74 -1.43 -6.55
CA TYR A 112 0.03 -0.87 -5.41
C TYR A 112 1.05 -0.19 -4.51
N ASP A 113 0.90 1.11 -4.27
CA ASP A 113 1.73 1.85 -3.34
C ASP A 113 0.93 2.79 -2.43
N ASN A 114 1.65 3.51 -1.57
CA ASN A 114 1.07 4.38 -0.56
C ASN A 114 0.44 5.68 -1.11
N LYS A 115 0.57 5.95 -2.41
CA LYS A 115 -0.10 7.04 -3.12
C LYS A 115 -1.41 6.57 -3.75
N ASP A 116 -1.47 5.32 -4.23
CA ASP A 116 -2.67 4.77 -4.86
C ASP A 116 -3.69 4.35 -3.80
N ILE A 117 -3.24 3.61 -2.78
CA ILE A 117 -4.12 3.16 -1.69
C ILE A 117 -3.89 4.03 -0.45
N SER A 118 -4.69 5.09 -0.31
CA SER A 118 -4.62 5.95 0.86
C SER A 118 -5.06 5.23 2.15
N GLY A 119 -4.38 5.49 3.27
CA GLY A 119 -4.81 5.05 4.60
C GLY A 119 -4.48 3.59 4.96
N VAL A 120 -3.67 2.91 4.15
CA VAL A 120 -3.13 1.56 4.44
C VAL A 120 -1.63 1.62 4.72
N THR A 121 -1.08 0.53 5.24
CA THR A 121 0.35 0.37 5.55
C THR A 121 0.85 -1.02 5.19
N CYS A 122 2.18 -1.17 5.18
CA CYS A 122 2.88 -2.45 5.06
C CYS A 122 3.75 -2.64 6.30
N ASN A 123 3.46 -3.63 7.15
CA ASN A 123 4.10 -3.77 8.47
C ASN A 123 4.02 -2.49 9.34
N GLY A 124 2.96 -1.69 9.18
CA GLY A 124 2.82 -0.39 9.86
C GLY A 124 3.68 0.73 9.25
N TYR A 125 4.49 0.45 8.24
CA TYR A 125 5.24 1.48 7.51
C TYR A 125 4.35 2.15 6.46
N LYS A 126 4.53 3.47 6.35
CA LYS A 126 3.82 4.30 5.38
C LYS A 126 4.22 3.95 3.95
N TYR A 127 5.50 3.72 3.70
CA TYR A 127 6.02 3.53 2.36
C TYR A 127 6.07 2.05 2.02
N PHE A 128 5.53 1.70 0.86
CA PHE A 128 5.61 0.35 0.33
C PHE A 128 5.49 0.36 -1.18
N VAL A 129 5.96 -0.72 -1.79
CA VAL A 129 5.65 -1.09 -3.17
C VAL A 129 5.17 -2.53 -3.17
N ASN A 130 4.14 -2.82 -3.93
CA ASN A 130 3.63 -4.16 -4.15
C ASN A 130 3.28 -4.31 -5.62
N LEU A 131 4.05 -5.12 -6.34
CA LEU A 131 3.80 -5.39 -7.75
C LEU A 131 3.34 -6.84 -7.93
N ILE A 132 2.43 -7.02 -8.86
CA ILE A 132 2.02 -8.31 -9.41
C ILE A 132 2.15 -8.19 -10.92
N GLU A 133 2.86 -9.13 -11.54
CA GLU A 133 3.13 -9.16 -12.98
C GLU A 133 2.63 -10.47 -13.55
N PRO A 134 1.35 -10.53 -13.97
CA PRO A 134 0.74 -11.76 -14.45
C PRO A 134 1.41 -12.32 -15.72
N ASP A 135 1.78 -11.47 -16.66
CA ASP A 135 2.49 -11.84 -17.90
C ASP A 135 3.81 -12.57 -17.61
N ALA A 136 4.55 -12.10 -16.60
CA ALA A 136 5.78 -12.70 -16.14
C ALA A 136 5.56 -13.82 -15.11
N ASN A 137 4.39 -13.95 -14.48
CA ASN A 137 4.09 -14.85 -13.35
C ASN A 137 4.92 -14.56 -12.08
N GLN A 138 5.21 -13.29 -11.78
CA GLN A 138 5.93 -12.89 -10.56
C GLN A 138 5.21 -11.85 -9.73
N PHE A 139 5.68 -11.70 -8.50
CA PHE A 139 5.26 -10.65 -7.59
C PHE A 139 6.42 -10.20 -6.72
N CYS A 140 6.31 -9.00 -6.19
CA CYS A 140 7.27 -8.48 -5.23
C CYS A 140 6.63 -7.43 -4.33
N ILE A 141 7.03 -7.45 -3.07
CA ILE A 141 6.49 -6.59 -2.03
C ILE A 141 7.67 -6.08 -1.22
N ARG A 142 7.74 -4.79 -0.96
CA ARG A 142 8.70 -4.21 -0.02
C ARG A 142 8.00 -3.20 0.88
N CYS A 143 8.05 -3.44 2.20
CA CYS A 143 7.68 -2.46 3.21
C CYS A 143 8.91 -1.63 3.58
N CYS A 144 8.86 -0.31 3.47
CA CYS A 144 10.00 0.58 3.65
C CYS A 144 9.81 1.58 4.79
N LYS A 145 10.84 1.75 5.64
CA LYS A 145 10.84 2.82 6.64
C LYS A 145 10.94 4.21 6.01
N ASN A 146 11.72 4.34 4.93
CA ASN A 146 11.91 5.58 4.18
C ASN A 146 11.44 5.45 2.74
N GLN A 147 10.95 6.55 2.16
CA GLN A 147 10.51 6.58 0.75
C GLN A 147 11.64 6.20 -0.23
N SER A 148 12.90 6.52 0.10
CA SER A 148 14.05 6.22 -0.77
C SER A 148 14.26 4.72 -1.02
N ASP A 149 13.77 3.85 -0.13
CA ASP A 149 13.91 2.39 -0.26
C ASP A 149 12.80 1.77 -1.13
N CYS A 150 11.75 2.54 -1.45
CA CYS A 150 10.56 2.14 -2.20
C CYS A 150 10.35 3.07 -3.41
N ARG A 151 10.74 2.61 -4.59
CA ARG A 151 10.74 3.42 -5.83
C ARG A 151 9.33 3.47 -6.45
N LEU A 152 8.69 4.63 -6.37
CA LEU A 152 7.36 4.87 -6.96
C LEU A 152 7.44 5.51 -8.34
N GLY A 153 6.34 5.47 -9.09
CA GLY A 153 6.19 6.19 -10.38
C GLY A 153 6.95 5.56 -11.55
N ILE A 154 7.43 4.33 -11.40
CA ILE A 154 8.13 3.54 -12.41
C ILE A 154 7.57 2.12 -12.49
N SER A 155 6.26 1.96 -12.31
CA SER A 155 5.58 0.66 -12.22
C SER A 155 5.90 -0.27 -13.39
N THR A 156 6.05 0.27 -14.61
CA THR A 156 6.39 -0.50 -15.82
C THR A 156 7.84 -1.00 -15.87
N ALA A 157 8.71 -0.57 -14.96
CA ALA A 157 10.07 -1.11 -14.85
C ALA A 157 10.12 -2.51 -14.22
N GLY A 158 9.04 -2.88 -13.53
CA GLY A 158 8.79 -4.20 -13.00
C GLY A 158 9.61 -4.61 -11.77
N CYS A 159 9.35 -5.84 -11.34
CA CYS A 159 9.68 -6.35 -10.03
C CYS A 159 11.19 -6.45 -9.81
N GLU A 160 11.91 -7.05 -10.76
CA GLU A 160 13.37 -7.19 -10.66
C GLU A 160 14.08 -5.84 -10.55
N THR A 161 13.53 -4.79 -11.17
CA THR A 161 14.09 -3.44 -11.13
C THR A 161 13.73 -2.67 -9.86
N ILE A 162 12.49 -2.81 -9.37
CA ILE A 162 11.96 -2.04 -8.23
C ILE A 162 12.33 -2.70 -6.90
N VAL A 163 12.23 -4.03 -6.84
CA VAL A 163 12.53 -4.85 -5.66
C VAL A 163 13.53 -5.94 -6.04
N PRO A 164 14.83 -5.62 -6.22
CA PRO A 164 15.84 -6.66 -6.46
C PRO A 164 15.79 -7.74 -5.37
N GLY A 165 15.85 -9.01 -5.79
CA GLY A 165 15.65 -10.15 -4.90
C GLY A 165 15.73 -11.49 -5.63
N ASN A 166 15.35 -12.56 -4.93
CA ASN A 166 15.26 -13.89 -5.50
C ASN A 166 13.82 -14.15 -6.01
N TYR A 167 13.71 -14.58 -7.26
CA TYR A 167 12.44 -14.91 -7.92
C TYR A 167 12.38 -16.37 -8.38
N SER A 168 13.38 -17.21 -8.05
CA SER A 168 13.38 -18.63 -8.42
C SER A 168 12.24 -19.42 -7.78
#